data_AF-A0A7Y3AUZ1-F1
#
_entry.id   AF-A0A7Y3AUZ1-F1
#
_cell.length_a   1.000
_cell.length_b   1.000
_cell.length_c   1.000
_cell.angle_alpha   90.00
_cell.angle_beta   90.00
_cell.angle_gamma   90.00
#
_symmetry.space_group_name_H-M   'P 1'
#
loop_
_entity.id
_entity.type
_entity.pdbx_description
1 polymer ?
#
loop_
_entity_poly.entity_id
_entity_poly.type
_entity_poly.pdbx_seq_one_letter_code
_entity_poly.pdbx_strand_id
1 'polypeptide(L)'
;MKLKLLFIGLTLLLGLPVTGQNCSKYYPMEEGTTLEYTSYNGKGKTQGSVSYTVTNVIDEGSTSSATMVMKYMDEKGNEAFTSEFTYSCAGNTVTIDYESLMSNQMLEQFSDMEMEVSGTDIELP
;
A
#
# COMPACT_ATOMS: atom_id res chain seq x y z
N MET A 1 12.57 -11.46 -51.28
CA MET A 1 12.43 -12.37 -50.11
C MET A 1 13.06 -11.78 -48.84
N LYS A 2 14.31 -11.29 -48.88
CA LYS A 2 15.01 -10.68 -47.73
C LYS A 2 14.24 -9.53 -47.04
N LEU A 3 13.52 -8.69 -47.81
CA LEU A 3 12.72 -7.59 -47.25
C LEU A 3 11.45 -8.05 -46.52
N LYS A 4 10.84 -9.17 -46.93
CA LYS A 4 9.68 -9.76 -46.22
C LYS A 4 10.10 -10.45 -44.92
N LEU A 5 11.28 -11.09 -44.91
CA LEU A 5 11.89 -11.62 -43.69
C LEU A 5 12.26 -10.51 -42.69
N LEU A 6 12.70 -9.35 -43.16
CA LEU A 6 12.99 -8.19 -42.31
C LEU A 6 11.71 -7.63 -41.65
N PHE A 7 10.60 -7.59 -42.39
CA PHE A 7 9.30 -7.15 -41.85
C PHE A 7 8.72 -8.09 -40.80
N ILE A 8 8.89 -9.40 -40.96
CA ILE A 8 8.43 -10.42 -39.98
C ILE A 8 9.26 -10.38 -38.70
N GLY A 9 10.56 -10.06 -38.80
CA GLY A 9 11.42 -9.87 -37.62
C GLY A 9 11.08 -8.61 -36.82
N LEU A 10 10.65 -7.53 -37.49
CA LEU A 10 10.33 -6.25 -36.85
C LEU A 10 9.01 -6.28 -36.06
N THR A 11 8.00 -7.02 -36.53
CA THR A 11 6.74 -7.21 -35.79
C THR A 11 6.88 -8.08 -34.54
N LEU A 12 7.92 -8.92 -34.45
CA LEU A 12 8.14 -9.82 -33.31
C LEU A 12 8.76 -9.10 -32.09
N LEU A 13 9.43 -7.96 -32.28
CA LEU A 13 10.03 -7.18 -31.19
C LEU A 13 9.03 -6.31 -30.40
N LEU A 14 7.82 -6.07 -30.93
CA LEU A 14 6.82 -5.19 -30.30
C LEU A 14 5.97 -5.88 -29.22
N GLY A 15 6.14 -7.20 -29.02
CA GLY A 15 5.31 -8.00 -28.13
C GLY A 15 5.92 -8.30 -26.75
N LEU A 16 7.01 -7.64 -26.35
CA LEU A 16 7.56 -7.85 -25.01
C LEU A 16 6.55 -7.34 -23.98
N PRO A 17 6.08 -8.18 -23.04
CA PRO A 17 5.24 -7.70 -21.95
C PRO A 17 6.06 -6.70 -21.14
N VAL A 18 5.64 -5.45 -21.16
CA VAL A 18 6.08 -4.48 -20.16
C VAL A 18 5.45 -4.96 -18.86
N THR A 19 6.23 -5.63 -18.02
CA THR A 19 5.76 -5.92 -16.67
C THR A 19 5.46 -4.57 -16.03
N GLY A 20 4.22 -4.39 -15.55
CA GLY A 20 3.87 -3.27 -14.68
C GLY A 20 4.85 -3.19 -13.51
N GLN A 21 4.95 -2.01 -12.90
CA GLN A 21 5.91 -1.78 -11.82
C GLN A 21 5.79 -2.88 -10.77
N ASN A 22 6.89 -3.59 -10.54
CA ASN A 22 6.92 -4.68 -9.57
C ASN A 22 7.16 -4.05 -8.20
N CYS A 23 6.08 -3.46 -7.67
CA CYS A 23 6.08 -2.91 -6.33
C CYS A 23 6.45 -4.00 -5.32
N SER A 24 7.01 -3.57 -4.20
CA SER A 24 7.46 -4.45 -3.14
C SER A 24 6.43 -5.55 -2.84
N LYS A 25 6.87 -6.81 -2.78
CA LYS A 25 6.04 -7.96 -2.37
C LYS A 25 5.34 -7.72 -1.01
N TYR A 26 5.87 -6.80 -0.22
CA TYR A 26 5.38 -6.45 1.11
C TYR A 26 4.27 -5.39 1.10
N TYR A 27 4.02 -4.73 -0.04
CA TYR A 27 3.04 -3.66 -0.22
C TYR A 27 2.17 -3.94 -1.47
N PRO A 28 1.09 -4.72 -1.32
CA PRO A 28 0.31 -5.24 -2.45
C PRO A 28 -0.49 -4.17 -3.18
N MET A 29 -0.29 -4.01 -4.49
CA MET A 29 -1.05 -3.09 -5.36
C MET A 29 -2.23 -3.81 -6.06
N GLU A 30 -2.98 -4.61 -5.32
CA GLU A 30 -4.15 -5.33 -5.84
C GLU A 30 -5.33 -5.14 -4.89
N GLU A 31 -6.39 -4.49 -5.38
CA GLU A 31 -7.62 -4.22 -4.62
C GLU A 31 -8.23 -5.51 -4.06
N GLY A 32 -8.68 -5.46 -2.81
CA GLY A 32 -9.22 -6.61 -2.08
C GLY A 32 -8.16 -7.49 -1.40
N THR A 33 -6.88 -7.33 -1.72
CA THR A 33 -5.81 -8.04 -1.01
C THR A 33 -5.84 -7.71 0.47
N THR A 34 -5.83 -8.74 1.32
CA THR A 34 -5.87 -8.58 2.78
C THR A 34 -4.70 -9.33 3.43
N LEU A 35 -3.98 -8.63 4.31
CA LEU A 35 -2.93 -9.17 5.17
C LEU A 35 -3.44 -9.23 6.61
N GLU A 36 -3.35 -10.39 7.26
CA GLU A 36 -3.79 -10.56 8.64
C GLU A 36 -2.61 -10.91 9.56
N TYR A 37 -2.50 -10.19 10.67
CA TYR A 37 -1.48 -10.41 11.68
C TYR A 37 -2.15 -10.61 13.04
N THR A 38 -1.85 -11.71 13.71
CA THR A 38 -2.28 -11.96 15.09
C THR A 38 -1.10 -11.80 16.03
N SER A 39 -1.26 -10.97 17.06
CA SER A 39 -0.24 -10.72 18.06
C SER A 39 -0.42 -11.65 19.26
N TYR A 40 0.67 -12.23 19.74
CA TYR A 40 0.68 -13.14 20.89
C TYR A 40 1.63 -12.63 21.97
N ASN A 41 1.29 -12.86 23.24
CA ASN A 41 2.18 -12.58 24.35
C ASN A 41 3.29 -13.66 24.48
N GLY A 42 4.24 -13.47 25.40
CA GLY A 42 5.32 -14.44 25.63
C GLY A 42 4.88 -15.83 26.13
N LYS A 43 3.59 -16.02 26.43
CA LYS A 43 2.97 -17.31 26.79
C LYS A 43 2.11 -17.89 25.65
N GLY A 44 2.09 -17.25 24.49
CA GLY A 44 1.28 -17.68 23.33
C GLY A 44 -0.21 -17.32 23.42
N LYS A 45 -0.64 -16.48 24.38
CA LYS A 45 -2.03 -15.98 24.41
C LYS A 45 -2.17 -14.82 23.42
N THR A 46 -3.21 -14.85 22.59
CA THR A 46 -3.59 -13.75 21.68
C THR A 46 -3.80 -12.44 22.45
N GLN A 47 -3.23 -11.35 21.95
CA GLN A 47 -3.44 -9.98 22.44
C GLN A 47 -4.37 -9.16 21.53
N GLY A 48 -4.56 -9.60 20.30
CA GLY A 48 -5.38 -8.96 19.29
C GLY A 48 -4.96 -9.37 17.90
N SER A 49 -5.66 -8.86 16.89
CA SER A 49 -5.31 -9.05 15.49
C SER A 49 -5.48 -7.75 14.72
N VAL A 50 -4.70 -7.59 13.66
CA VAL A 50 -4.83 -6.48 12.72
C VAL A 50 -4.98 -7.04 11.31
N SER A 51 -5.93 -6.51 10.54
CA SER A 51 -6.06 -6.76 9.11
C SER A 51 -5.73 -5.49 8.33
N TYR A 52 -4.95 -5.62 7.27
CA TYR A 52 -4.66 -4.56 6.30
C TYR A 52 -5.28 -4.94 4.97
N THR A 53 -6.22 -4.15 4.46
CA THR A 53 -6.93 -4.41 3.21
C THR A 53 -6.70 -3.28 2.22
N VAL A 54 -6.30 -3.63 1.00
CA VAL A 54 -6.19 -2.68 -0.11
C VAL A 54 -7.60 -2.40 -0.61
N THR A 55 -8.08 -1.16 -0.47
CA THR A 55 -9.46 -0.79 -0.82
C THR A 55 -9.58 -0.02 -2.12
N ASN A 56 -8.47 0.52 -2.62
CA ASN A 56 -8.45 1.29 -3.85
C ASN A 56 -7.04 1.24 -4.44
N VAL A 57 -6.92 1.12 -5.76
CA VAL A 57 -5.67 1.22 -6.51
C VAL A 57 -5.90 2.15 -7.70
N ILE A 58 -5.00 3.11 -7.88
CA ILE A 58 -5.02 4.09 -8.97
C ILE A 58 -3.68 4.00 -9.69
N ASP A 59 -3.73 3.73 -11.00
CA ASP A 59 -2.56 3.68 -11.87
C ASP A 59 -2.45 4.97 -12.71
N GLU A 60 -1.37 5.71 -12.53
CA GLU A 60 -1.08 6.96 -13.24
C GLU A 60 0.29 6.89 -13.95
N GLY A 61 0.30 6.23 -15.11
CA GLY A 61 1.49 6.14 -15.96
C GLY A 61 2.60 5.30 -15.32
N SER A 62 3.60 5.96 -14.72
CA SER A 62 4.74 5.31 -14.06
C SER A 62 4.65 5.37 -12.53
N THR A 63 3.47 5.64 -11.98
CA THR A 63 3.25 5.60 -10.55
C THR A 63 1.91 4.93 -10.30
N SER A 64 1.85 4.04 -9.32
CA SER A 64 0.61 3.46 -8.82
C SER A 64 0.43 3.88 -7.37
N SER A 65 -0.78 4.22 -6.97
CA SER A 65 -1.13 4.59 -5.59
C SER A 65 -2.22 3.68 -5.05
N ALA A 66 -2.14 3.32 -3.78
CA ALA A 66 -3.15 2.49 -3.13
C ALA A 66 -3.53 3.01 -1.75
N THR A 67 -4.80 2.79 -1.39
CA THR A 67 -5.31 3.03 -0.04
C THR A 67 -5.31 1.70 0.73
N MET A 68 -4.66 1.68 1.89
CA MET A 68 -4.64 0.56 2.81
C MET A 68 -5.51 0.87 4.03
N VAL A 69 -6.57 0.11 4.24
CA VAL A 69 -7.38 0.18 5.46
C VAL A 69 -6.86 -0.82 6.47
N MET A 70 -6.50 -0.32 7.65
CA MET A 70 -6.12 -1.09 8.81
C MET A 70 -7.28 -1.20 9.80
N LYS A 71 -7.62 -2.42 10.20
CA LYS A 71 -8.61 -2.70 11.24
C LYS A 71 -7.99 -3.52 12.35
N TYR A 72 -8.05 -3.00 13.57
CA TYR A 72 -7.53 -3.68 14.76
C TYR A 72 -8.66 -4.25 15.62
N MET A 73 -8.54 -5.52 15.96
CA MET A 73 -9.44 -6.26 16.85
C MET A 73 -8.75 -6.50 18.19
N ASP A 74 -9.44 -6.23 19.30
CA ASP A 74 -8.97 -6.51 20.66
C ASP A 74 -8.89 -8.02 20.96
N GLU A 75 -8.34 -8.38 22.13
CA GLU A 75 -8.25 -9.78 22.55
C GLU A 75 -9.61 -10.52 22.70
N LYS A 76 -10.73 -9.78 22.66
CA LYS A 76 -12.10 -10.30 22.74
C LYS A 76 -12.77 -10.41 21.36
N GLY A 77 -12.10 -9.95 20.30
CA GLY A 77 -12.64 -9.93 18.94
C GLY A 77 -13.58 -8.75 18.68
N ASN A 78 -13.53 -7.67 19.48
CA ASN A 78 -14.21 -6.42 19.17
C ASN A 78 -13.30 -5.50 18.37
N GLU A 79 -13.87 -4.75 17.43
CA GLU A 79 -13.12 -3.70 16.74
C GLU A 79 -12.73 -2.61 17.73
N ALA A 80 -11.43 -2.39 17.90
CA ALA A 80 -10.91 -1.36 18.80
C ALA A 80 -10.64 -0.05 18.07
N PHE A 81 -10.11 -0.11 16.85
CA PHE A 81 -10.02 1.06 15.97
C PHE A 81 -9.80 0.64 14.51
N THR A 82 -10.11 1.57 13.61
CA THR A 82 -9.86 1.48 12.17
C THR A 82 -9.13 2.75 11.75
N SER A 83 -8.15 2.62 10.86
CA SER A 83 -7.41 3.73 10.25
C SER A 83 -7.13 3.38 8.80
N GLU A 84 -6.80 4.38 7.99
CA GLU A 84 -6.31 4.15 6.64
C GLU A 84 -5.07 5.00 6.38
N PHE A 85 -4.27 4.59 5.41
CA PHE A 85 -3.15 5.37 4.89
C PHE A 85 -2.99 5.11 3.40
N THR A 86 -2.36 6.05 2.71
CA THR A 86 -2.07 5.96 1.28
C THR A 86 -0.59 5.75 1.06
N TYR A 87 -0.27 4.92 0.07
CA TYR A 87 1.09 4.69 -0.35
C TYR A 87 1.16 4.63 -1.87
N SER A 88 2.24 5.17 -2.42
CA SER A 88 2.53 5.14 -3.84
C SER A 88 3.74 4.27 -4.13
N CYS A 89 3.85 3.83 -5.36
CA CYS A 89 4.95 3.04 -5.86
C CYS A 89 5.40 3.60 -7.20
N ALA A 90 6.67 3.96 -7.26
CA ALA A 90 7.34 4.44 -8.47
C ALA A 90 8.66 3.70 -8.65
N GLY A 91 8.76 2.89 -9.70
CA GLY A 91 9.87 1.98 -9.94
C GLY A 91 9.93 0.89 -8.87
N ASN A 92 10.92 0.98 -7.98
CA ASN A 92 11.12 0.07 -6.85
C ASN A 92 10.87 0.72 -5.50
N THR A 93 10.55 2.01 -5.45
CA THR A 93 10.36 2.73 -4.18
C THR A 93 8.88 2.75 -3.84
N VAL A 94 8.57 2.30 -2.63
CA VAL A 94 7.27 2.54 -1.98
C VAL A 94 7.39 3.80 -1.13
N THR A 95 6.48 4.74 -1.33
CA THR A 95 6.41 5.99 -0.58
C THR A 95 5.08 6.03 0.17
N ILE A 96 5.14 6.05 1.50
CA ILE A 96 3.96 6.19 2.36
C ILE A 96 3.79 7.66 2.72
N ASP A 97 2.62 8.21 2.43
CA ASP A 97 2.27 9.59 2.75
C ASP A 97 2.17 9.76 4.27
N TYR A 98 3.05 10.59 4.83
CA TYR A 98 3.11 10.78 6.29
C TYR A 98 1.82 11.42 6.84
N GLU A 99 1.15 12.27 6.07
CA GLU A 99 -0.09 12.94 6.50
C GLU A 99 -1.19 11.91 6.64
N SER A 100 -1.24 10.94 5.72
CA SER A 100 -2.23 9.86 5.76
C SER A 100 -2.07 8.93 6.98
N LEU A 101 -0.88 8.87 7.59
CA LEU A 101 -0.67 8.13 8.84
C LEU A 101 -1.24 8.85 10.07
N MET A 102 -1.51 10.16 9.96
CA MET A 102 -2.17 10.92 11.00
C MET A 102 -3.67 10.65 10.94
N SER A 103 -4.16 9.78 11.83
CA SER A 103 -5.60 9.52 11.86
C SER A 103 -6.39 10.76 12.27
N ASN A 104 -7.53 10.99 11.63
CA ASN A 104 -8.47 12.06 12.00
C ASN A 104 -8.87 11.98 13.49
N GLN A 105 -8.97 10.77 14.04
CA GLN A 105 -9.24 10.54 15.46
C GLN A 105 -8.14 11.11 16.37
N MET A 106 -6.87 11.04 15.94
CA MET A 106 -5.78 11.66 16.69
C MET A 106 -5.86 13.18 16.59
N LEU A 107 -6.14 13.72 15.41
CA LEU A 107 -6.31 15.17 15.19
C LEU A 107 -7.48 15.74 15.99
N GLU A 108 -8.60 15.02 16.11
CA GLU A 108 -9.76 15.43 16.91
C GLU A 108 -9.42 15.65 18.38
N GLN A 109 -8.53 14.83 18.96
CA GLN A 109 -8.08 14.98 20.36
C GLN A 109 -7.28 16.27 20.59
N PHE A 110 -6.76 16.87 19.53
CA PHE A 110 -5.96 18.09 19.57
C PHE A 110 -6.68 19.31 18.96
N SER A 111 -7.97 19.17 18.61
CA SER A 111 -8.74 20.20 17.91
C SER A 111 -8.85 21.55 18.63
N ASP A 112 -8.73 21.58 19.97
CA ASP A 112 -8.75 22.80 20.79
C ASP A 112 -7.36 23.48 20.91
N MET A 113 -6.34 22.97 20.23
CA MET A 113 -4.97 23.50 20.24
C MET A 113 -4.53 23.89 18.83
N GLU A 114 -3.95 25.08 18.66
CA GLU A 114 -3.24 25.41 17.41
C GLU A 114 -1.97 24.55 17.31
N MET A 115 -1.99 23.56 16.42
CA MET A 115 -0.90 22.63 16.21
C MET A 115 -0.51 22.60 14.73
N GLU A 116 0.76 22.86 14.46
CA GLU A 116 1.36 22.66 13.14
C GLU A 116 2.10 21.32 13.16
N VAL A 117 1.74 20.41 12.26
CA VAL A 117 2.40 19.11 12.13
C VAL A 117 3.07 19.04 10.77
N SER A 118 4.37 18.76 10.78
CA SER A 118 5.19 18.60 9.58
C SER A 118 5.89 17.26 9.62
N GLY A 119 6.03 16.62 8.48
CA GLY A 119 6.75 15.36 8.34
C GLY A 119 7.35 15.19 6.95
N THR A 120 8.04 14.08 6.77
CA THR A 120 8.54 13.64 5.47
C THR A 120 7.97 12.26 5.21
N ASP A 121 7.69 11.97 3.94
CA ASP A 121 7.21 10.67 3.53
C ASP A 121 8.18 9.56 3.90
N ILE A 122 7.64 8.37 4.14
CA ILE A 122 8.45 7.18 4.41
C ILE A 122 8.76 6.50 3.08
N GLU A 123 10.04 6.45 2.72
CA GLU A 123 10.51 5.75 1.53
C GLU A 123 11.08 4.37 1.89
N LEU A 124 10.59 3.35 1.20
CA LEU A 124 11.00 1.96 1.36
C LEU A 124 11.47 1.41 0.00
N PRO A 125 12.70 0.85 -0.07
CA PRO A 125 13.26 0.31 -1.32
C PRO A 125 12.74 -1.10 -1.68
#